data_AF-A0AAU4Y662-F1
#
_entry.id   AF-A0AAU4Y662-F1
#
_cell.length_a   1.000
_cell.length_b   1.000
_cell.length_c   1.000
_cell.angle_alpha   90.00
_cell.angle_beta   90.00
_cell.angle_gamma   90.00
#
_symmetry.space_group_name_H-M   'P 1'
#
loop_
_entity.id
_entity.type
_entity.pdbx_description
1 polymer ?
#
loop_
_entity_poly.entity_id
_entity_poly.type
_entity_poly.pdbx_seq_one_letter_code
_entity_poly.pdbx_strand_id
1 'polypeptide(L)'
;MSGFVQRKWRWLGVGGGEAVEAVLAMLTETVAAAGVPEADRAVLTQALEGDPDRETLLPAVQTALRLLPPESVLGHLRSLWAGGVRWLNEAGLERCRVLCSTAPSLDLMSKRSHALSGGPAFSLFATAATRGAIPVPNRFLDELLAWAPLSVIDDLIDHGGLMPEDAPWTSRDEREGLYLRARLAPAKVTAEQAERLAWEAYLRRRSFLRGETLVRQEPDDVWDLLYDVVMAGDVTAIDALDAALPRPQQIELRDLKSGALSGQWPPSMTEDRGLWPLMAALWRPRDLVDAGRSPFYALVALNRAYDLVKDGDLDAAAQQAYSLTRSSVGNRKVPADLVQEAHAIAAYAAVGQSERLDSPAVRDRLLDSAEEHAEKAAAQGGAVAERNVRLLRSWRGTKRNDRGPFSNPFLEIGLDHGAGGWEERCRDIFREREGDARAQSELNMAEERIRGALRGEAGWGVFYQLPLDRSRYDLPSEVPRQLVPPVEALPRRTQVTSGGELEAIRARAAVELLDEFRTTVPRVDRHTSTH
;
A
#
# COMPACT_ATOMS: atom_id res chain seq x y z
N MET A 1 21.94 65.90 -20.69
CA MET A 1 23.31 65.41 -20.42
C MET A 1 24.29 66.04 -21.40
N SER A 2 25.50 66.45 -20.97
CA SER A 2 26.52 66.96 -21.90
C SER A 2 27.17 65.79 -22.68
N GLY A 3 27.58 66.03 -23.93
CA GLY A 3 28.19 65.00 -24.79
C GLY A 3 29.49 64.40 -24.22
N PHE A 4 30.16 65.12 -23.31
CA PHE A 4 31.36 64.64 -22.61
C PHE A 4 31.02 63.57 -21.57
N VAL A 5 29.92 63.72 -20.81
CA VAL A 5 29.47 62.74 -19.81
C VAL A 5 28.99 61.46 -20.49
N GLN A 6 28.26 61.56 -21.60
CA GLN A 6 27.86 60.40 -22.40
C GLN A 6 29.05 59.60 -22.94
N ARG A 7 30.17 60.27 -23.27
CA ARG A 7 31.40 59.62 -23.74
C ARG A 7 32.07 58.80 -22.63
N LYS A 8 32.01 59.27 -21.38
CA LYS A 8 32.54 58.53 -20.21
C LYS A 8 31.74 57.24 -19.96
N TRP A 9 30.41 57.33 -19.97
CA TRP A 9 29.52 56.17 -19.85
C TRP A 9 29.70 55.16 -21.00
N ARG A 10 29.89 55.63 -22.23
CA ARG A 10 30.15 54.75 -23.39
C ARG A 10 31.41 53.92 -23.21
N TRP A 11 32.44 54.46 -22.58
CA TRP A 11 33.66 53.70 -22.29
C TRP A 11 33.40 52.56 -21.31
N LEU A 12 32.44 52.72 -20.40
CA LEU A 12 32.01 51.71 -19.44
C LEU A 12 31.04 50.69 -20.04
N GLY A 13 30.80 50.71 -21.35
CA GLY A 13 29.85 49.80 -22.00
C GLY A 13 28.38 50.17 -21.77
N VAL A 14 28.10 51.42 -21.41
CA VAL A 14 26.75 52.00 -21.28
C VAL A 14 26.52 52.94 -22.48
N GLY A 15 25.75 52.48 -23.46
CA GLY A 15 25.51 53.22 -24.70
C GLY A 15 24.05 53.60 -24.88
N GLY A 16 23.77 54.88 -25.09
CA GLY A 16 22.40 55.40 -25.27
C GLY A 16 21.85 56.08 -24.02
N GLY A 17 20.85 56.96 -24.20
CA GLY A 17 20.23 57.71 -23.10
C GLY A 17 19.53 56.81 -22.09
N GLU A 18 18.71 55.88 -22.58
CA GLU A 18 17.97 54.91 -21.75
C GLU A 18 18.90 54.02 -20.90
N ALA A 19 20.03 53.59 -21.46
CA ALA A 19 21.03 52.81 -20.74
C ALA A 19 21.66 53.60 -19.58
N VAL A 20 21.92 54.90 -19.81
CA VAL A 20 22.47 55.79 -18.78
C VAL A 20 21.42 56.07 -17.70
N GLU A 21 20.16 56.29 -18.07
CA GLU A 21 19.06 56.48 -17.11
C GLU A 21 18.85 55.24 -16.23
N ALA A 22 18.87 54.04 -16.82
CA ALA A 22 18.77 52.77 -16.08
C ALA A 22 19.93 52.61 -15.08
N VAL A 23 21.15 52.95 -15.49
CA VAL A 23 22.33 52.92 -14.61
C VAL A 23 22.20 53.94 -13.48
N LEU A 24 21.80 55.18 -13.77
CA LEU A 24 21.68 56.22 -12.75
C LEU A 24 20.56 55.91 -11.74
N ALA A 25 19.44 55.34 -12.19
CA ALA A 25 18.36 54.88 -11.31
C ALA A 25 18.86 53.79 -10.35
N MET A 26 19.57 52.79 -10.88
CA MET A 26 20.20 51.74 -10.08
C MET A 26 21.22 52.32 -9.08
N LEU A 27 22.12 53.21 -9.53
CA LEU A 27 23.12 53.85 -8.68
C LEU A 27 22.49 54.66 -7.53
N THR A 28 21.37 55.30 -7.79
CA THR A 28 20.65 56.09 -6.78
C THR A 28 20.14 55.18 -5.65
N GLU A 29 19.59 54.01 -5.99
CA GLU A 29 19.14 53.03 -5.01
C GLU A 29 20.31 52.35 -4.29
N THR A 30 21.37 51.97 -5.02
CA THR A 30 22.52 51.28 -4.41
C THR A 30 23.34 52.19 -3.48
N VAL A 31 23.48 53.49 -3.79
CA VAL A 31 24.11 54.45 -2.86
C VAL A 31 23.30 54.59 -1.58
N ALA A 32 21.98 54.56 -1.65
CA ALA A 32 21.12 54.65 -0.47
C ALA A 32 21.13 53.38 0.40
N ALA A 33 21.68 52.27 -0.10
CA ALA A 33 21.70 51.01 0.63
C ALA A 33 22.53 51.11 1.94
N ALA A 34 21.99 50.51 3.00
CA ALA A 34 22.66 50.41 4.29
C ALA A 34 23.81 49.38 4.20
N GLY A 35 24.96 49.70 4.80
CA GLY A 35 26.11 48.78 4.85
C GLY A 35 27.07 48.86 3.65
N VAL A 36 26.82 49.74 2.68
CA VAL A 36 27.80 50.01 1.60
C VAL A 36 29.07 50.60 2.22
N PRO A 37 30.27 50.04 1.96
CA PRO A 37 31.54 50.60 2.43
C PRO A 37 31.71 52.06 1.98
N GLU A 38 32.27 52.91 2.83
CA GLU A 38 32.39 54.34 2.53
C GLU A 38 33.20 54.62 1.24
N ALA A 39 34.22 53.79 0.97
CA ALA A 39 35.00 53.87 -0.26
C ALA A 39 34.13 53.59 -1.51
N ASP A 40 33.30 52.55 -1.46
CA ASP A 40 32.38 52.21 -2.56
C ASP A 40 31.30 53.28 -2.71
N ARG A 41 30.76 53.80 -1.59
CA ARG A 41 29.78 54.88 -1.57
C ARG A 41 30.31 56.15 -2.24
N ALA A 42 31.57 56.51 -2.00
CA ALA A 42 32.22 57.65 -2.64
C ALA A 42 32.34 57.45 -4.17
N VAL A 43 32.77 56.27 -4.62
CA VAL A 43 32.87 55.91 -6.05
C VAL A 43 31.51 56.00 -6.75
N LEU A 44 30.46 55.45 -6.11
CA LEU A 44 29.10 55.48 -6.67
C LEU A 44 28.52 56.91 -6.70
N THR A 45 28.79 57.72 -5.68
CA THR A 45 28.36 59.14 -5.62
C THR A 45 29.06 59.96 -6.70
N GLN A 46 30.36 59.78 -6.90
CA GLN A 46 31.11 60.42 -7.99
C GLN A 46 30.54 60.05 -9.37
N ALA A 47 30.12 58.80 -9.55
CA ALA A 47 29.47 58.36 -10.78
C ALA A 47 28.10 59.03 -10.99
N LEU A 48 27.28 59.20 -9.94
CA LEU A 48 26.01 59.93 -9.99
C LEU A 48 26.18 61.41 -10.36
N GLU A 49 27.28 62.03 -9.91
CA GLU A 49 27.65 63.41 -10.26
C GLU A 49 28.14 63.57 -11.72
N GLY A 50 28.25 62.45 -12.47
CA GLY A 50 28.58 62.44 -13.89
C GLY A 50 30.07 62.21 -14.19
N ASP A 51 30.85 61.75 -13.21
CA ASP A 51 32.26 61.40 -13.36
C ASP A 51 32.55 59.94 -12.99
N PRO A 52 32.03 58.96 -13.76
CA PRO A 52 32.19 57.55 -13.43
C PRO A 52 33.64 57.09 -13.64
N ASP A 53 34.24 56.53 -12.59
CA ASP A 53 35.58 55.95 -12.64
C ASP A 53 35.62 54.63 -13.42
N ARG A 54 36.72 54.37 -14.12
CA ARG A 54 36.83 53.20 -15.00
C ARG A 54 37.22 51.91 -14.27
N GLU A 55 38.01 52.00 -13.22
CA GLU A 55 38.63 50.83 -12.60
C GLU A 55 37.85 50.36 -11.38
N THR A 56 37.25 51.30 -10.65
CA THR A 56 36.64 51.05 -9.34
C THR A 56 35.12 50.94 -9.38
N LEU A 57 34.46 51.45 -10.44
CA LEU A 57 32.99 51.51 -10.48
C LEU A 57 32.32 50.13 -10.52
N LEU A 58 32.76 49.21 -11.38
CA LEU A 58 32.08 47.91 -11.53
C LEU A 58 32.17 47.06 -10.24
N PRO A 59 33.33 46.95 -9.56
CA PRO A 59 33.40 46.34 -8.23
C PRO A 59 32.50 47.03 -7.21
N ALA A 60 32.48 48.37 -7.14
CA ALA A 60 31.63 49.11 -6.20
C ALA A 60 30.13 48.88 -6.46
N VAL A 61 29.72 48.82 -7.73
CA VAL A 61 28.35 48.48 -8.15
C VAL A 61 28.00 47.06 -7.73
N GLN A 62 28.88 46.09 -7.96
CA GLN A 62 28.67 44.70 -7.58
C GLN A 62 28.47 44.56 -6.06
N THR A 63 29.35 45.19 -5.26
CA THR A 63 29.24 45.19 -3.79
C THR A 63 27.92 45.81 -3.32
N ALA A 64 27.54 46.96 -3.88
CA ALA A 64 26.34 47.65 -3.46
C ALA A 64 25.04 46.95 -3.92
N LEU A 65 25.03 46.31 -5.09
CA LEU A 65 23.89 45.49 -5.54
C LEU A 65 23.65 44.28 -4.64
N ARG A 66 24.71 43.66 -4.08
CA ARG A 66 24.57 42.53 -3.13
C ARG A 66 23.87 42.91 -1.82
N LEU A 67 23.76 44.21 -1.52
CA LEU A 67 23.08 44.72 -0.32
C LEU A 67 21.60 45.04 -0.55
N LEU A 68 21.13 44.97 -1.80
CA LEU A 68 19.72 45.17 -2.13
C LEU A 68 18.92 43.88 -2.02
N PRO A 69 17.58 43.98 -1.83
CA PRO A 69 16.69 42.83 -1.93
C PRO A 69 16.80 42.13 -3.30
N PRO A 70 16.68 40.79 -3.37
CA PRO A 70 16.77 40.04 -4.62
C PRO A 70 15.84 40.56 -5.74
N GLU A 71 14.64 41.01 -5.37
CA GLU A 71 13.64 41.54 -6.28
C GLU A 71 14.10 42.86 -6.92
N SER A 72 14.72 43.75 -6.13
CA SER A 72 15.35 44.98 -6.63
C SER A 72 16.50 44.65 -7.58
N VAL A 73 17.36 43.68 -7.22
CA VAL A 73 18.46 43.24 -8.08
C VAL A 73 17.96 42.72 -9.43
N LEU A 74 16.93 41.87 -9.43
CA LEU A 74 16.30 41.39 -10.67
C LEU A 74 15.70 42.53 -11.49
N GLY A 75 15.04 43.50 -10.85
CA GLY A 75 14.50 44.69 -11.49
C GLY A 75 15.58 45.50 -12.20
N HIS A 76 16.69 45.78 -11.51
CA HIS A 76 17.83 46.50 -12.07
C HIS A 76 18.48 45.72 -13.21
N LEU A 77 18.68 44.41 -13.06
CA LEU A 77 19.23 43.58 -14.14
C LEU A 77 18.36 43.57 -15.39
N ARG A 78 17.03 43.56 -15.25
CA ARG A 78 16.10 43.69 -16.38
C ARG A 78 16.24 45.04 -17.08
N SER A 79 16.33 46.13 -16.32
CA SER A 79 16.52 47.49 -16.85
C SER A 79 17.87 47.65 -17.57
N LEU A 80 18.95 47.13 -16.98
CA LEU A 80 20.29 47.14 -17.57
C LEU A 80 20.36 46.28 -18.84
N TRP A 81 19.70 45.11 -18.83
CA TRP A 81 19.59 44.23 -20.00
C TRP A 81 18.81 44.90 -21.14
N ALA A 82 17.65 45.51 -20.84
CA ALA A 82 16.86 46.24 -21.82
C ALA A 82 17.63 47.43 -22.44
N GLY A 83 18.43 48.13 -21.63
CA GLY A 83 19.33 49.20 -22.08
C GLY A 83 20.62 48.73 -22.78
N GLY A 84 20.85 47.42 -22.92
CA GLY A 84 22.03 46.87 -23.60
C GLY A 84 23.36 47.10 -22.88
N VAL A 85 23.34 47.26 -21.54
CA VAL A 85 24.54 47.50 -20.73
C VAL A 85 25.42 46.26 -20.66
N ARG A 86 26.73 46.42 -20.94
CA ARG A 86 27.68 45.30 -21.09
C ARG A 86 28.56 45.05 -19.86
N TRP A 87 27.96 44.99 -18.68
CA TRP A 87 28.68 44.82 -17.41
C TRP A 87 28.85 43.36 -16.97
N LEU A 88 28.10 42.43 -17.55
CA LEU A 88 28.27 40.99 -17.35
C LEU A 88 29.28 40.40 -18.35
N ASN A 89 29.98 39.34 -17.95
CA ASN A 89 30.76 38.52 -18.88
C ASN A 89 29.84 37.69 -19.81
N GLU A 90 30.40 36.93 -20.75
CA GLU A 90 29.60 36.20 -21.74
C GLU A 90 28.65 35.18 -21.11
N ALA A 91 29.12 34.41 -20.13
CA ALA A 91 28.28 33.44 -19.41
C ALA A 91 27.16 34.14 -18.62
N GLY A 92 27.47 35.28 -17.99
CA GLY A 92 26.52 36.12 -17.28
C GLY A 92 25.46 36.71 -18.21
N LEU A 93 25.82 37.15 -19.42
CA LEU A 93 24.85 37.66 -20.40
C LEU A 93 23.85 36.59 -20.84
N GLU A 94 24.31 35.35 -21.06
CA GLU A 94 23.42 34.24 -21.41
C GLU A 94 22.42 33.90 -20.29
N ARG A 95 22.89 33.86 -19.04
CA ARG A 95 22.00 33.64 -17.89
C ARG A 95 21.07 34.82 -17.63
N CYS A 96 21.55 36.06 -17.81
CA CYS A 96 20.72 37.26 -17.73
C CYS A 96 19.55 37.19 -18.72
N ARG A 97 19.83 36.77 -19.96
CA ARG A 97 18.80 36.57 -20.98
C ARG A 97 17.72 35.58 -20.56
N VAL A 98 18.11 34.49 -19.90
CA VAL A 98 17.17 33.48 -19.39
C VAL A 98 16.31 34.06 -18.26
N LEU A 99 16.91 34.76 -17.29
CA LEU A 99 16.19 35.38 -16.17
C LEU A 99 15.28 36.54 -16.61
N CYS A 100 15.66 37.28 -17.65
CA CYS A 100 14.88 38.38 -18.20
C CYS A 100 13.79 37.92 -19.17
N SER A 101 13.75 36.64 -19.54
CA SER A 101 12.72 36.10 -20.43
C SER A 101 11.37 36.00 -19.71
N THR A 102 10.31 36.43 -20.39
CA THR A 102 8.92 36.25 -19.93
C THR A 102 8.42 34.82 -20.14
N ALA A 103 9.04 34.07 -21.07
CA ALA A 103 8.74 32.67 -21.36
C ALA A 103 10.05 31.88 -21.53
N PRO A 104 10.77 31.54 -20.44
CA PRO A 104 11.95 30.68 -20.51
C PRO A 104 11.55 29.28 -21.02
N SER A 105 11.93 28.95 -22.25
CA SER A 105 11.67 27.64 -22.86
C SER A 105 12.94 26.78 -22.91
N LEU A 106 12.75 25.48 -23.12
CA LEU A 106 13.86 24.54 -23.34
C LEU A 106 14.76 24.97 -24.50
N ASP A 107 14.22 25.57 -25.55
CA ASP A 107 15.01 26.07 -26.68
C ASP A 107 15.92 27.25 -26.32
N LEU A 108 15.52 28.06 -25.34
CA LEU A 108 16.33 29.16 -24.84
C LEU A 108 17.49 28.63 -23.98
N MET A 109 17.29 27.50 -23.30
CA MET A 109 18.26 26.90 -22.36
C MET A 109 19.17 25.83 -23.00
N SER A 110 18.72 25.13 -24.04
CA SER A 110 19.45 23.99 -24.65
C SER A 110 20.52 24.38 -25.66
N LYS A 111 20.40 25.56 -26.30
CA LYS A 111 21.26 25.96 -27.43
C LYS A 111 22.67 26.39 -27.02
N ARG A 112 22.95 26.60 -25.72
CA ARG A 112 24.21 27.18 -25.23
C ARG A 112 24.63 26.56 -23.90
N SER A 113 25.81 25.91 -23.88
CA SER A 113 26.37 25.21 -22.71
C SER A 113 26.48 26.08 -21.45
N HIS A 114 26.81 27.36 -21.61
CA HIS A 114 26.97 28.30 -20.49
C HIS A 114 25.66 28.71 -19.81
N ALA A 115 24.52 28.59 -20.52
CA ALA A 115 23.20 28.85 -19.95
C ALA A 115 22.75 27.74 -18.98
N LEU A 116 23.42 26.59 -18.98
CA LEU A 116 23.14 25.44 -18.10
C LEU A 116 24.09 25.35 -16.90
N SER A 117 25.23 26.04 -16.94
CA SER A 117 26.13 26.18 -15.79
C SER A 117 25.70 27.40 -14.97
N GLY A 118 25.26 27.21 -13.73
CA GLY A 118 24.90 28.30 -12.83
C GLY A 118 25.05 27.90 -11.37
N GLY A 119 24.74 28.82 -10.47
CA GLY A 119 24.61 28.53 -9.05
C GLY A 119 23.30 27.79 -8.72
N PRO A 120 23.10 27.45 -7.44
CA PRO A 120 21.95 26.67 -6.98
C PRO A 120 20.61 27.30 -7.37
N ALA A 121 20.37 28.59 -7.07
CA ALA A 121 19.10 29.26 -7.36
C ALA A 121 18.84 29.37 -8.86
N PHE A 122 19.87 29.62 -9.68
CA PHE A 122 19.72 29.58 -11.12
C PHE A 122 19.34 28.19 -11.63
N SER A 123 19.98 27.13 -11.11
CA SER A 123 19.63 25.74 -11.44
C SER A 123 18.18 25.42 -11.06
N LEU A 124 17.73 25.82 -9.86
CA LEU A 124 16.35 25.63 -9.43
C LEU A 124 15.36 26.39 -10.34
N PHE A 125 15.68 27.63 -10.70
CA PHE A 125 14.86 28.41 -11.64
C PHE A 125 14.72 27.72 -12.99
N ALA A 126 15.83 27.22 -13.54
CA ALA A 126 15.84 26.52 -14.82
C ALA A 126 14.99 25.25 -14.78
N THR A 127 15.12 24.46 -13.71
CA THR A 127 14.32 23.25 -13.51
C THR A 127 12.84 23.56 -13.37
N ALA A 128 12.47 24.53 -12.53
CA ALA A 128 11.08 24.89 -12.29
C ALA A 128 10.42 25.51 -13.54
N ALA A 129 11.13 26.39 -14.24
CA ALA A 129 10.68 27.01 -15.50
C ALA A 129 10.45 25.99 -16.62
N THR A 130 11.24 24.90 -16.64
CA THR A 130 11.14 23.83 -17.64
C THR A 130 10.34 22.60 -17.16
N ARG A 131 9.68 22.70 -16.00
CA ARG A 131 8.90 21.61 -15.39
C ARG A 131 9.68 20.30 -15.27
N GLY A 132 10.92 20.39 -14.77
CA GLY A 132 11.74 19.21 -14.52
C GLY A 132 12.55 18.70 -15.72
N ALA A 133 12.39 19.28 -16.91
CA ALA A 133 13.14 18.80 -18.09
C ALA A 133 14.65 19.05 -18.00
N ILE A 134 15.09 20.04 -17.22
CA ILE A 134 16.49 20.23 -16.84
C ILE A 134 16.61 19.87 -15.35
N PRO A 135 17.33 18.79 -14.97
CA PRO A 135 17.45 18.39 -13.58
C PRO A 135 18.37 19.34 -12.79
N VAL A 136 18.11 19.45 -11.49
CA VAL A 136 19.01 20.16 -10.56
C VAL A 136 20.26 19.30 -10.32
N PRO A 137 21.48 19.85 -10.42
CA PRO A 137 22.70 19.11 -10.08
C PRO A 137 22.73 18.69 -8.60
N ASN A 138 23.03 17.42 -8.31
CA ASN A 138 23.02 16.87 -6.95
C ASN A 138 23.84 17.67 -5.94
N ARG A 139 24.97 18.26 -6.37
CA ARG A 139 25.83 19.11 -5.53
C ARG A 139 25.14 20.36 -4.95
N PHE A 140 24.01 20.76 -5.52
CA PHE A 140 23.25 21.94 -5.09
C PHE A 140 22.01 21.57 -4.29
N LEU A 141 21.64 20.28 -4.20
CA LEU A 141 20.39 19.86 -3.57
C LEU A 141 20.35 20.26 -2.09
N ASP A 142 21.38 19.98 -1.30
CA ASP A 142 21.40 20.31 0.13
C ASP A 142 21.12 21.79 0.40
N GLU A 143 21.75 22.68 -0.37
CA GLU A 143 21.56 24.12 -0.25
C GLU A 143 20.14 24.54 -0.67
N LEU A 144 19.66 24.02 -1.80
CA LEU A 144 18.34 24.33 -2.34
C LEU A 144 17.21 23.85 -1.44
N LEU A 145 17.37 22.65 -0.90
CA LEU A 145 16.40 22.01 -0.03
C LEU A 145 16.20 22.79 1.27
N ALA A 146 17.10 23.68 1.68
CA ALA A 146 16.90 24.50 2.87
C ALA A 146 15.90 25.66 2.67
N TRP A 147 15.64 26.09 1.43
CA TRP A 147 14.89 27.33 1.18
C TRP A 147 13.89 27.27 0.02
N ALA A 148 13.98 26.28 -0.89
CA ALA A 148 13.07 26.17 -2.01
C ALA A 148 11.60 26.16 -1.54
N PRO A 149 10.66 26.76 -2.28
CA PRO A 149 9.24 26.63 -1.97
C PRO A 149 8.80 25.16 -1.96
N LEU A 150 7.92 24.77 -1.04
CA LEU A 150 7.46 23.39 -0.91
C LEU A 150 6.75 22.89 -2.19
N SER A 151 6.03 23.77 -2.88
CA SER A 151 5.37 23.49 -4.17
C SER A 151 6.37 23.05 -5.26
N VAL A 152 7.55 23.65 -5.27
CA VAL A 152 8.63 23.34 -6.20
C VAL A 152 9.28 22.01 -5.85
N ILE A 153 9.46 21.72 -4.55
CA ILE A 153 9.91 20.40 -4.10
C ILE A 153 8.91 19.32 -4.50
N ASP A 154 7.62 19.57 -4.32
CA ASP A 154 6.56 18.65 -4.75
C ASP A 154 6.59 18.43 -6.26
N ASP A 155 6.83 19.48 -7.06
CA ASP A 155 7.05 19.32 -8.50
C ASP A 155 8.28 18.45 -8.79
N LEU A 156 9.40 18.65 -8.08
CA LEU A 156 10.59 17.80 -8.26
C LEU A 156 10.31 16.33 -7.92
N ILE A 157 9.54 16.05 -6.86
CA ILE A 157 9.12 14.71 -6.49
C ILE A 157 8.23 14.10 -7.58
N ASP A 158 7.21 14.84 -8.01
CA ASP A 158 6.23 14.36 -8.99
C ASP A 158 6.87 14.05 -10.36
N HIS A 159 7.95 14.76 -10.72
CA HIS A 159 8.70 14.54 -11.97
C HIS A 159 9.92 13.60 -11.81
N GLY A 160 10.14 13.01 -10.63
CA GLY A 160 11.26 12.09 -10.36
C GLY A 160 12.64 12.76 -10.30
N GLY A 161 12.68 14.08 -10.11
CA GLY A 161 13.92 14.84 -9.91
C GLY A 161 14.43 14.81 -8.46
N LEU A 162 13.62 14.31 -7.52
CA LEU A 162 13.98 14.14 -6.12
C LEU A 162 13.53 12.77 -5.63
N MET A 163 14.46 12.04 -5.04
CA MET A 163 14.28 10.64 -4.65
C MET A 163 14.41 10.46 -3.13
N PRO A 164 13.97 9.32 -2.57
CA PRO A 164 14.04 9.09 -1.13
C PRO A 164 15.47 9.11 -0.57
N GLU A 165 16.47 8.76 -1.37
CA GLU A 165 17.90 8.83 -1.03
C GLU A 165 18.42 10.24 -0.77
N ASP A 166 17.81 11.26 -1.38
CA ASP A 166 18.20 12.67 -1.19
C ASP A 166 17.75 13.21 0.18
N ALA A 167 16.88 12.46 0.88
CA ALA A 167 16.41 12.73 2.24
C ALA A 167 16.00 14.21 2.49
N PRO A 168 15.17 14.83 1.64
CA PRO A 168 14.89 16.28 1.70
C PRO A 168 14.24 16.76 3.00
N TRP A 169 13.67 15.84 3.77
CA TRP A 169 13.10 16.10 5.08
C TRP A 169 14.12 16.47 6.16
N THR A 170 15.42 16.24 5.95
CA THR A 170 16.47 16.57 6.94
C THR A 170 16.82 18.06 6.95
N SER A 171 16.65 18.74 5.82
CA SER A 171 16.96 20.17 5.63
C SER A 171 15.76 21.09 5.88
N ARG A 172 14.65 20.54 6.39
CA ARG A 172 13.37 21.22 6.57
C ARG A 172 12.94 21.27 8.04
N ASP A 173 12.01 22.16 8.35
CA ASP A 173 11.37 22.15 9.66
C ASP A 173 10.59 20.84 9.89
N GLU A 174 10.24 20.56 11.14
CA GLU A 174 9.63 19.29 11.54
C GLU A 174 8.33 18.99 10.77
N ARG A 175 7.53 20.00 10.44
CA ARG A 175 6.24 19.83 9.78
C ARG A 175 6.43 19.55 8.28
N GLU A 176 7.22 20.36 7.59
CA GLU A 176 7.52 20.13 6.17
C GLU A 176 8.33 18.83 5.98
N GLY A 177 9.30 18.57 6.86
CA GLY A 177 10.08 17.34 6.84
C GLY A 177 9.24 16.10 7.03
N LEU A 178 8.29 16.11 7.97
CA LEU A 178 7.35 15.00 8.14
C LEU A 178 6.49 14.79 6.89
N TYR A 179 5.98 15.86 6.30
CA TYR A 179 5.22 15.81 5.05
C TYR A 179 6.02 15.17 3.90
N LEU A 180 7.23 15.65 3.65
CA LEU A 180 8.11 15.15 2.58
C LEU A 180 8.51 13.69 2.80
N ARG A 181 8.80 13.30 4.04
CA ARG A 181 9.08 11.90 4.37
C ARG A 181 7.88 10.99 4.09
N ALA A 182 6.66 11.46 4.36
CA ALA A 182 5.45 10.70 4.05
C ALA A 182 5.20 10.56 2.55
N ARG A 183 5.65 11.53 1.73
CA ARG A 183 5.59 11.43 0.26
C ARG A 183 6.63 10.45 -0.31
N LEU A 184 7.88 10.55 0.13
CA LEU A 184 8.99 9.82 -0.49
C LEU A 184 9.31 8.47 0.18
N ALA A 185 9.14 8.39 1.50
CA ALA A 185 9.48 7.20 2.28
C ALA A 185 8.32 6.82 3.23
N PRO A 186 7.12 6.52 2.69
CA PRO A 186 5.91 6.28 3.47
C PRO A 186 6.05 5.16 4.52
N ALA A 187 6.85 4.14 4.23
CA ALA A 187 7.13 3.04 5.16
C ALA A 187 7.92 3.47 6.42
N LYS A 188 8.56 4.65 6.42
CA LYS A 188 9.32 5.19 7.57
C LYS A 188 8.46 6.06 8.50
N VAL A 189 7.18 6.25 8.20
CA VAL A 189 6.25 7.06 8.98
C VAL A 189 5.60 6.20 10.06
N THR A 190 5.52 6.72 11.30
CA THR A 190 4.80 6.06 12.40
C THR A 190 3.32 6.44 12.41
N ALA A 191 2.47 5.77 13.20
CA ALA A 191 1.05 6.15 13.23
C ALA A 191 0.81 7.51 13.89
N GLU A 192 1.56 7.84 14.95
CA GLU A 192 1.44 9.15 15.61
C GLU A 192 1.78 10.27 14.62
N GLN A 193 2.73 10.00 13.73
CA GLN A 193 3.08 10.90 12.64
C GLN A 193 2.01 10.95 11.54
N ALA A 194 1.42 9.81 11.18
CA ALA A 194 0.31 9.75 10.23
C ALA A 194 -0.95 10.47 10.76
N GLU A 195 -1.23 10.39 12.06
CA GLU A 195 -2.29 11.14 12.75
C GLU A 195 -2.03 12.64 12.70
N ARG A 196 -0.79 13.09 13.00
CA ARG A 196 -0.40 14.50 12.85
C ARG A 196 -0.55 15.02 11.42
N LEU A 197 -0.40 14.13 10.45
CA LEU A 197 -0.62 14.44 9.04
C LEU A 197 -2.10 14.33 8.64
N ALA A 198 -3.01 13.81 9.46
CA ALA A 198 -4.37 13.43 9.05
C ALA A 198 -4.37 12.53 7.81
N TRP A 199 -3.51 11.49 7.83
CA TRP A 199 -3.36 10.54 6.73
C TRP A 199 -4.25 9.31 6.93
N GLU A 200 -5.54 9.47 6.65
CA GLU A 200 -6.57 8.47 6.93
C GLU A 200 -6.31 7.12 6.26
N ALA A 201 -5.92 7.11 4.98
CA ALA A 201 -5.63 5.88 4.25
C ALA A 201 -4.53 5.01 4.92
N TYR A 202 -3.50 5.65 5.49
CA TYR A 202 -2.44 4.95 6.24
C TYR A 202 -2.99 4.35 7.55
N LEU A 203 -3.79 5.12 8.29
CA LEU A 203 -4.35 4.68 9.56
C LEU A 203 -5.32 3.51 9.36
N ARG A 204 -6.17 3.57 8.33
CA ARG A 204 -7.07 2.48 7.93
C ARG A 204 -6.32 1.21 7.57
N ARG A 205 -5.28 1.31 6.74
CA ARG A 205 -4.38 0.19 6.42
C ARG A 205 -3.82 -0.46 7.68
N ARG A 206 -3.36 0.34 8.64
CA ARG A 206 -2.79 -0.17 9.90
C ARG A 206 -3.83 -0.88 10.75
N SER A 207 -5.05 -0.34 10.88
CA SER A 207 -6.14 -1.00 11.59
C SER A 207 -6.52 -2.33 10.94
N PHE A 208 -6.63 -2.36 9.60
CA PHE A 208 -6.86 -3.60 8.85
C PHE A 208 -5.79 -4.66 9.13
N LEU A 209 -4.51 -4.27 9.06
CA LEU A 209 -3.37 -5.16 9.34
C LEU A 209 -3.33 -5.69 10.77
N ARG A 210 -3.98 -5.01 11.72
CA ARG A 210 -4.10 -5.45 13.12
C ARG A 210 -5.32 -6.33 13.36
N GLY A 211 -6.16 -6.55 12.36
CA GLY A 211 -7.45 -7.23 12.52
C GLY A 211 -8.44 -6.42 13.35
N GLU A 212 -8.27 -5.09 13.44
CA GLU A 212 -9.24 -4.22 14.10
C GLU A 212 -10.48 -4.07 13.20
N THR A 213 -11.67 -4.00 13.82
CA THR A 213 -12.90 -3.70 13.07
C THR A 213 -12.82 -2.28 12.51
N LEU A 214 -12.92 -2.17 11.18
CA LEU A 214 -12.89 -0.89 10.50
C LEU A 214 -14.24 -0.18 10.63
N VAL A 215 -14.20 1.14 10.84
CA VAL A 215 -15.37 2.00 10.66
C VAL A 215 -15.58 2.19 9.16
N ARG A 216 -16.78 1.88 8.66
CA ARG A 216 -17.13 2.00 7.24
C ARG A 216 -17.01 3.42 6.72
N GLN A 217 -16.58 3.57 5.47
CA GLN A 217 -16.64 4.82 4.74
C GLN A 217 -17.71 4.78 3.64
N GLU A 218 -18.25 5.94 3.30
CA GLU A 218 -19.13 6.11 2.14
C GLU A 218 -18.48 7.12 1.17
N PRO A 219 -18.13 6.70 -0.07
CA PRO A 219 -18.23 5.34 -0.62
C PRO A 219 -17.24 4.35 0.01
N ASP A 220 -17.52 3.04 -0.10
CA ASP A 220 -16.63 1.97 0.37
C ASP A 220 -15.24 2.11 -0.28
N ASP A 221 -14.20 2.04 0.55
CA ASP A 221 -12.82 2.05 0.08
C ASP A 221 -12.25 0.63 -0.07
N VAL A 222 -10.98 0.55 -0.50
CA VAL A 222 -10.30 -0.75 -0.69
C VAL A 222 -10.22 -1.57 0.60
N TRP A 223 -10.18 -0.93 1.77
CA TRP A 223 -10.07 -1.62 3.06
C TRP A 223 -11.41 -2.19 3.52
N ASP A 224 -12.51 -1.47 3.29
CA ASP A 224 -13.87 -1.96 3.51
C ASP A 224 -14.14 -3.20 2.62
N LEU A 225 -13.79 -3.11 1.33
CA LEU A 225 -13.94 -4.23 0.38
C LEU A 225 -13.06 -5.44 0.72
N LEU A 226 -11.82 -5.21 1.17
CA LEU A 226 -10.93 -6.29 1.62
C LEU A 226 -11.48 -7.01 2.85
N TYR A 227 -12.08 -6.27 3.79
CA TYR A 227 -12.72 -6.87 4.95
C TYR A 227 -13.88 -7.79 4.55
N ASP A 228 -14.77 -7.32 3.66
CA ASP A 228 -15.92 -8.12 3.21
C ASP A 228 -15.51 -9.38 2.45
N VAL A 229 -14.65 -9.21 1.45
CA VAL A 229 -14.28 -10.31 0.57
C VAL A 229 -13.39 -11.31 1.29
N VAL A 230 -12.39 -10.85 2.06
CA VAL A 230 -11.38 -11.75 2.64
C VAL A 230 -11.75 -12.23 4.03
N MET A 231 -12.23 -11.35 4.92
CA MET A 231 -12.52 -11.73 6.30
C MET A 231 -13.93 -12.31 6.44
N ALA A 232 -14.92 -11.71 5.78
CA ALA A 232 -16.30 -12.22 5.81
C ALA A 232 -16.60 -13.27 4.73
N GLY A 233 -15.70 -13.45 3.74
CA GLY A 233 -15.88 -14.41 2.66
C GLY A 233 -17.03 -14.03 1.71
N ASP A 234 -17.41 -12.75 1.65
CA ASP A 234 -18.47 -12.27 0.77
C ASP A 234 -17.97 -12.20 -0.68
N VAL A 235 -18.26 -13.26 -1.43
CA VAL A 235 -17.87 -13.37 -2.84
C VAL A 235 -18.63 -12.40 -3.75
N THR A 236 -19.70 -11.76 -3.28
CA THR A 236 -20.50 -10.85 -4.11
C THR A 236 -19.80 -9.51 -4.37
N ALA A 237 -18.90 -9.08 -3.48
CA ALA A 237 -18.13 -7.84 -3.58
C ALA A 237 -16.80 -7.99 -4.33
N ILE A 238 -16.47 -9.18 -4.85
CA ILE A 238 -15.17 -9.48 -5.47
C ILE A 238 -14.87 -8.59 -6.68
N ASP A 239 -15.84 -8.31 -7.53
CA ASP A 239 -15.61 -7.50 -8.73
C ASP A 239 -15.40 -6.01 -8.39
N ALA A 240 -16.03 -5.53 -7.32
CA ALA A 240 -15.76 -4.20 -6.78
C ALA A 240 -14.34 -4.11 -6.20
N LEU A 241 -13.89 -5.16 -5.49
CA LEU A 241 -12.52 -5.26 -5.00
C LEU A 241 -11.49 -5.30 -6.15
N ASP A 242 -11.73 -6.06 -7.22
CA ASP A 242 -10.83 -6.09 -8.40
C ASP A 242 -10.69 -4.69 -9.03
N ALA A 243 -11.75 -3.89 -9.04
CA ALA A 243 -11.69 -2.51 -9.56
C ALA A 243 -10.91 -1.56 -8.65
N ALA A 244 -10.98 -1.74 -7.33
CA ALA A 244 -10.34 -0.86 -6.34
C ALA A 244 -8.86 -1.19 -6.07
N LEU A 245 -8.44 -2.44 -6.27
CA LEU A 245 -7.08 -2.87 -5.98
C LEU A 245 -6.04 -2.29 -6.96
N PRO A 246 -4.80 -2.03 -6.50
CA PRO A 246 -3.69 -1.73 -7.40
C PRO A 246 -3.35 -2.93 -8.31
N ARG A 247 -2.73 -2.64 -9.46
CA ARG A 247 -2.49 -3.64 -10.51
C ARG A 247 -1.82 -4.95 -10.05
N PRO A 248 -0.80 -4.94 -9.18
CA PRO A 248 -0.21 -6.19 -8.68
C PRO A 248 -1.23 -7.05 -7.92
N GLN A 249 -1.99 -6.45 -7.01
CA GLN A 249 -3.00 -7.15 -6.21
C GLN A 249 -4.19 -7.62 -7.06
N GLN A 250 -4.55 -6.89 -8.13
CA GLN A 250 -5.55 -7.36 -9.10
C GLN A 250 -5.13 -8.69 -9.77
N ILE A 251 -3.85 -8.83 -10.10
CA ILE A 251 -3.33 -10.06 -10.71
C ILE A 251 -3.47 -11.21 -9.71
N GLU A 252 -3.07 -11.02 -8.45
CA GLU A 252 -3.22 -12.01 -7.39
C GLU A 252 -4.69 -12.41 -7.17
N LEU A 253 -5.62 -11.44 -7.15
CA LEU A 253 -7.05 -11.71 -7.01
C LEU A 253 -7.61 -12.51 -8.20
N ARG A 254 -7.17 -12.21 -9.42
CA ARG A 254 -7.59 -12.93 -10.63
C ARG A 254 -7.03 -14.35 -10.66
N ASP A 255 -5.80 -14.54 -10.20
CA ASP A 255 -5.19 -15.86 -10.06
C ASP A 255 -5.91 -16.69 -8.98
N LEU A 256 -6.36 -16.06 -7.88
CA LEU A 256 -7.24 -16.70 -6.89
C LEU A 256 -8.56 -17.16 -7.52
N LYS A 257 -9.24 -16.30 -8.29
CA LYS A 257 -10.49 -16.64 -9.02
C LYS A 257 -10.27 -17.77 -10.02
N SER A 258 -9.16 -17.73 -10.77
CA SER A 258 -8.81 -18.76 -11.75
C SER A 258 -8.53 -20.11 -11.09
N GLY A 259 -7.75 -20.11 -10.00
CA GLY A 259 -7.44 -21.31 -9.23
C GLY A 259 -8.68 -21.97 -8.62
N ALA A 260 -9.71 -21.20 -8.27
CA ALA A 260 -10.98 -21.73 -7.75
C ALA A 260 -11.74 -22.61 -8.76
N LEU A 261 -11.56 -22.38 -10.06
CA LEU A 261 -12.18 -23.21 -11.11
C LEU A 261 -11.61 -24.63 -11.16
N SER A 262 -10.32 -24.79 -10.83
CA SER A 262 -9.61 -26.07 -10.87
C SER A 262 -9.33 -26.66 -9.48
N GLY A 263 -9.53 -25.87 -8.42
CA GLY A 263 -9.08 -26.20 -7.06
C GLY A 263 -7.56 -26.30 -6.97
N GLN A 264 -6.83 -25.53 -7.78
CA GLN A 264 -5.37 -25.53 -7.81
C GLN A 264 -4.82 -24.11 -7.73
N TRP A 265 -3.99 -23.88 -6.72
CA TRP A 265 -3.30 -22.61 -6.51
C TRP A 265 -1.79 -22.82 -6.33
N PRO A 266 -0.97 -21.80 -6.63
CA PRO A 266 0.46 -21.85 -6.35
C PRO A 266 0.75 -21.98 -4.84
N PRO A 267 1.91 -22.55 -4.45
CA PRO A 267 2.28 -22.72 -3.05
C PRO A 267 2.19 -21.43 -2.22
N SER A 268 2.61 -20.29 -2.80
CA SER A 268 2.56 -18.98 -2.16
C SER A 268 1.17 -18.67 -1.61
N MET A 269 0.11 -18.86 -2.41
CA MET A 269 -1.29 -18.61 -2.01
C MET A 269 -1.75 -19.59 -0.94
N THR A 270 -1.44 -20.88 -1.09
CA THR A 270 -1.85 -21.89 -0.10
C THR A 270 -1.12 -21.74 1.25
N GLU A 271 0.04 -21.10 1.28
CA GLU A 271 0.79 -20.79 2.50
C GLU A 271 0.29 -19.51 3.20
N ASP A 272 -0.38 -18.61 2.47
CA ASP A 272 -1.01 -17.40 3.02
C ASP A 272 -2.36 -17.75 3.66
N ARG A 273 -2.32 -18.03 4.97
CA ARG A 273 -3.49 -18.42 5.76
C ARG A 273 -4.62 -17.39 5.75
N GLY A 274 -4.32 -16.11 5.55
CA GLY A 274 -5.34 -15.08 5.47
C GLY A 274 -6.19 -15.16 4.19
N LEU A 275 -5.74 -15.89 3.17
CA LEU A 275 -6.54 -16.13 1.95
C LEU A 275 -7.48 -17.32 2.08
N TRP A 276 -7.30 -18.19 3.07
CA TRP A 276 -8.04 -19.44 3.18
C TRP A 276 -9.57 -19.26 3.27
N PRO A 277 -10.11 -18.27 4.02
CA PRO A 277 -11.54 -18.00 4.02
C PRO A 277 -12.11 -17.72 2.62
N LEU A 278 -11.47 -16.81 1.88
CA LEU A 278 -11.85 -16.48 0.51
C LEU A 278 -11.70 -17.67 -0.44
N MET A 279 -10.58 -18.40 -0.35
CA MET A 279 -10.33 -19.58 -1.19
C MET A 279 -11.40 -20.66 -0.97
N ALA A 280 -11.78 -20.93 0.28
CA ALA A 280 -12.83 -21.89 0.63
C ALA A 280 -14.23 -21.40 0.21
N ALA A 281 -14.48 -20.09 0.27
CA ALA A 281 -15.74 -19.51 -0.20
C ALA A 281 -15.89 -19.64 -1.72
N LEU A 282 -14.80 -19.42 -2.47
CA LEU A 282 -14.75 -19.52 -3.93
C LEU A 282 -14.79 -20.96 -4.45
N TRP A 283 -14.13 -21.89 -3.75
CA TRP A 283 -14.02 -23.28 -4.18
C TRP A 283 -14.77 -24.22 -3.24
N ARG A 284 -15.94 -24.66 -3.71
CA ARG A 284 -16.75 -25.69 -3.05
C ARG A 284 -16.61 -27.01 -3.81
N PRO A 285 -15.60 -27.84 -3.47
CA PRO A 285 -15.34 -29.08 -4.20
C PRO A 285 -16.53 -30.03 -4.13
N ARG A 286 -16.89 -30.62 -5.27
CA ARG A 286 -17.87 -31.73 -5.37
C ARG A 286 -17.20 -33.10 -5.40
N ASP A 287 -15.92 -33.14 -5.76
CA ASP A 287 -15.12 -34.36 -5.87
C ASP A 287 -14.24 -34.57 -4.63
N LEU A 288 -13.53 -35.71 -4.59
CA LEU A 288 -12.57 -36.02 -3.54
C LEU A 288 -11.41 -35.02 -3.52
N VAL A 289 -11.19 -34.39 -2.35
CA VAL A 289 -10.07 -33.47 -2.14
C VAL A 289 -8.84 -34.25 -1.68
N ASP A 290 -7.70 -34.01 -2.32
CA ASP A 290 -6.42 -34.58 -1.89
C ASP A 290 -5.81 -33.76 -0.75
N ALA A 291 -6.07 -34.20 0.48
CA ALA A 291 -5.59 -33.57 1.70
C ALA A 291 -4.06 -33.49 1.82
N GLY A 292 -3.32 -34.34 1.10
CA GLY A 292 -1.86 -34.40 1.22
C GLY A 292 -1.11 -33.23 0.58
N ARG A 293 -1.80 -32.43 -0.25
CA ARG A 293 -1.19 -31.35 -1.06
C ARG A 293 -0.68 -30.19 -0.21
N SER A 294 -1.50 -29.70 0.71
CA SER A 294 -1.15 -28.61 1.62
C SER A 294 -2.09 -28.59 2.83
N PRO A 295 -1.71 -27.89 3.92
CA PRO A 295 -2.57 -27.71 5.09
C PRO A 295 -3.96 -27.12 4.76
N PHE A 296 -4.06 -26.23 3.77
CA PHE A 296 -5.34 -25.70 3.29
C PHE A 296 -6.24 -26.82 2.76
N TYR A 297 -5.73 -27.65 1.84
CA TYR A 297 -6.52 -28.75 1.26
C TYR A 297 -6.89 -29.79 2.32
N ALA A 298 -6.05 -30.01 3.34
CA ALA A 298 -6.39 -30.87 4.46
C ALA A 298 -7.58 -30.33 5.26
N LEU A 299 -7.62 -29.03 5.55
CA LEU A 299 -8.74 -28.41 6.26
C LEU A 299 -10.03 -28.40 5.42
N VAL A 300 -9.94 -28.12 4.12
CA VAL A 300 -11.09 -28.21 3.20
C VAL A 300 -11.59 -29.65 3.08
N ALA A 301 -10.68 -30.63 2.97
CA ALA A 301 -11.02 -32.05 2.97
C ALA A 301 -11.73 -32.48 4.25
N LEU A 302 -11.28 -31.99 5.41
CA LEU A 302 -11.90 -32.30 6.70
C LEU A 302 -13.30 -31.69 6.82
N ASN A 303 -13.45 -30.41 6.48
CA ASN A 303 -14.76 -29.73 6.47
C ASN A 303 -15.72 -30.47 5.53
N ARG A 304 -15.27 -30.81 4.31
CA ARG A 304 -16.06 -31.61 3.37
C ARG A 304 -16.45 -32.98 3.94
N ALA A 305 -15.54 -33.70 4.58
CA ALA A 305 -15.84 -35.00 5.18
C ALA A 305 -16.94 -34.87 6.25
N TYR A 306 -16.90 -33.80 7.04
CA TYR A 306 -17.90 -33.54 8.08
C TYR A 306 -19.25 -33.08 7.50
N ASP A 307 -19.23 -32.23 6.47
CA ASP A 307 -20.45 -31.84 5.75
C ASP A 307 -21.13 -33.06 5.11
N LEU A 308 -20.37 -33.97 4.49
CA LEU A 308 -20.90 -35.23 3.95
C LEU A 308 -21.53 -36.13 5.03
N VAL A 309 -20.99 -36.12 6.27
CA VAL A 309 -21.62 -36.81 7.40
C VAL A 309 -22.96 -36.18 7.76
N LYS A 310 -23.05 -34.84 7.82
CA LYS A 310 -24.30 -34.11 8.10
C LYS A 310 -25.33 -34.29 6.98
N ASP A 311 -24.87 -34.41 5.74
CA ASP A 311 -25.72 -34.70 4.58
C ASP A 311 -26.16 -36.17 4.51
N GLY A 312 -25.58 -37.05 5.34
CA GLY A 312 -25.91 -38.47 5.43
C GLY A 312 -25.19 -39.38 4.42
N ASP A 313 -24.30 -38.82 3.58
CA ASP A 313 -23.48 -39.55 2.62
C ASP A 313 -22.22 -40.13 3.28
N LEU A 314 -22.43 -41.19 4.05
CA LEU A 314 -21.37 -41.87 4.79
C LEU A 314 -20.31 -42.53 3.89
N ASP A 315 -20.67 -42.89 2.66
CA ASP A 315 -19.74 -43.51 1.72
C ASP A 315 -18.72 -42.49 1.19
N ALA A 316 -19.19 -41.32 0.76
CA ALA A 316 -18.31 -40.24 0.37
C ALA A 316 -17.52 -39.68 1.58
N ALA A 317 -18.15 -39.57 2.75
CA ALA A 317 -17.48 -39.14 3.98
C ALA A 317 -16.31 -40.08 4.35
N ALA A 318 -16.51 -41.40 4.26
CA ALA A 318 -15.47 -42.39 4.51
C ALA A 318 -14.32 -42.26 3.51
N GLN A 319 -14.61 -42.06 2.21
CA GLN A 319 -13.58 -41.86 1.19
C GLN A 319 -12.76 -40.59 1.44
N GLN A 320 -13.43 -39.48 1.80
CA GLN A 320 -12.76 -38.22 2.11
C GLN A 320 -11.93 -38.33 3.39
N ALA A 321 -12.44 -38.95 4.46
CA ALA A 321 -11.69 -39.21 5.69
C ALA A 321 -10.50 -40.16 5.47
N TYR A 322 -10.62 -41.13 4.57
CA TYR A 322 -9.51 -42.00 4.18
C TYR A 322 -8.35 -41.22 3.51
N SER A 323 -8.66 -40.17 2.74
CA SER A 323 -7.62 -39.32 2.12
C SER A 323 -6.72 -38.63 3.14
N LEU A 324 -7.27 -38.29 4.32
CA LEU A 324 -6.59 -37.62 5.43
C LEU A 324 -5.80 -38.61 6.30
N THR A 325 -6.30 -39.83 6.47
CA THR A 325 -5.77 -40.83 7.42
C THR A 325 -4.73 -41.77 6.80
N ARG A 326 -4.63 -41.85 5.47
CA ARG A 326 -3.74 -42.79 4.78
C ARG A 326 -2.27 -42.49 5.09
N SER A 327 -1.62 -43.41 5.81
CA SER A 327 -0.23 -43.30 6.31
C SER A 327 0.88 -43.56 5.29
N SER A 328 0.61 -43.50 3.98
CA SER A 328 1.62 -43.91 2.97
C SER A 328 2.61 -42.78 2.64
N VAL A 329 3.81 -42.91 3.21
CA VAL A 329 5.12 -42.43 2.72
C VAL A 329 5.38 -40.91 2.81
N GLY A 330 5.93 -40.49 3.94
CA GLY A 330 7.11 -39.61 4.02
C GLY A 330 7.00 -38.11 3.71
N ASN A 331 5.95 -37.62 3.04
CA ASN A 331 5.95 -36.23 2.55
C ASN A 331 4.61 -35.47 2.66
N ARG A 332 3.65 -35.95 3.44
CA ARG A 332 2.33 -35.30 3.56
C ARG A 332 2.32 -34.22 4.64
N LYS A 333 1.87 -33.01 4.28
CA LYS A 333 1.69 -31.85 5.16
C LYS A 333 0.33 -31.84 5.88
N VAL A 334 -0.19 -33.00 6.32
CA VAL A 334 -1.47 -33.06 7.05
C VAL A 334 -1.19 -32.87 8.55
N PRO A 335 -1.77 -31.84 9.20
CA PRO A 335 -1.64 -31.63 10.64
C PRO A 335 -2.23 -32.78 11.46
N ALA A 336 -1.58 -33.16 12.56
CA ALA A 336 -1.96 -34.33 13.36
C ALA A 336 -3.36 -34.21 13.98
N ASP A 337 -3.74 -33.01 14.42
CA ASP A 337 -5.06 -32.65 14.91
C ASP A 337 -6.17 -32.90 13.87
N LEU A 338 -5.92 -32.59 12.59
CA LEU A 338 -6.88 -32.90 11.52
C LEU A 338 -6.94 -34.41 11.21
N VAL A 339 -5.82 -35.13 11.36
CA VAL A 339 -5.80 -36.60 11.24
C VAL A 339 -6.64 -37.24 12.36
N GLN A 340 -6.62 -36.68 13.57
CA GLN A 340 -7.44 -37.14 14.69
C GLN A 340 -8.94 -37.07 14.36
N GLU A 341 -9.40 -35.92 13.86
CA GLU A 341 -10.79 -35.71 13.46
C GLU A 341 -11.17 -36.64 12.31
N ALA A 342 -10.28 -36.80 11.32
CA ALA A 342 -10.51 -37.69 10.20
C ALA A 342 -10.65 -39.16 10.64
N HIS A 343 -9.89 -39.61 11.64
CA HIS A 343 -10.07 -40.93 12.24
C HIS A 343 -11.42 -41.05 12.97
N ALA A 344 -11.86 -40.01 13.67
CA ALA A 344 -13.16 -40.02 14.33
C ALA A 344 -14.32 -40.09 13.32
N ILE A 345 -14.22 -39.36 12.20
CA ILE A 345 -15.19 -39.42 11.09
C ILE A 345 -15.17 -40.80 10.42
N ALA A 346 -13.98 -41.34 10.12
CA ALA A 346 -13.84 -42.66 9.50
C ALA A 346 -14.47 -43.77 10.35
N ALA A 347 -14.27 -43.72 11.68
CA ALA A 347 -14.91 -44.65 12.61
C ALA A 347 -16.43 -44.51 12.58
N TYR A 348 -16.96 -43.29 12.63
CA TYR A 348 -18.41 -43.05 12.57
C TYR A 348 -19.02 -43.57 11.26
N ALA A 349 -18.41 -43.24 10.13
CA ALA A 349 -18.88 -43.67 8.81
C ALA A 349 -18.83 -45.20 8.66
N ALA A 350 -17.75 -45.85 9.12
CA ALA A 350 -17.62 -47.31 9.07
C ALA A 350 -18.71 -48.02 9.90
N VAL A 351 -19.07 -47.50 11.08
CA VAL A 351 -20.18 -48.07 11.87
C VAL A 351 -21.51 -47.90 11.13
N GLY A 352 -21.81 -46.70 10.61
CA GLY A 352 -23.06 -46.46 9.89
C GLY A 352 -23.18 -47.28 8.60
N GLN A 353 -22.09 -47.51 7.87
CA GLN A 353 -22.04 -48.46 6.74
C GLN A 353 -22.31 -49.89 7.19
N SER A 354 -21.75 -50.30 8.32
CA SER A 354 -21.92 -51.65 8.87
C SER A 354 -23.38 -51.96 9.22
N GLU A 355 -24.16 -50.96 9.67
CA GLU A 355 -25.58 -51.10 9.99
C GLU A 355 -26.46 -51.33 8.75
N ARG A 356 -26.01 -50.90 7.57
CA ARG A 356 -26.74 -51.01 6.29
C ARG A 356 -26.49 -52.33 5.56
N LEU A 357 -25.51 -53.13 5.98
CA LEU A 357 -25.07 -54.32 5.26
C LEU A 357 -25.58 -55.63 5.88
N ASP A 358 -26.04 -56.55 5.02
CA ASP A 358 -26.54 -57.86 5.43
C ASP A 358 -25.44 -58.91 5.63
N SER A 359 -24.29 -58.76 4.95
CA SER A 359 -23.18 -59.73 5.01
C SER A 359 -22.41 -59.65 6.34
N PRO A 360 -22.41 -60.72 7.18
CA PRO A 360 -21.74 -60.69 8.47
C PRO A 360 -20.23 -60.46 8.37
N ALA A 361 -19.57 -61.10 7.40
CA ALA A 361 -18.12 -61.00 7.24
C ALA A 361 -17.66 -59.59 6.82
N VAL A 362 -18.44 -58.89 5.99
CA VAL A 362 -18.10 -57.51 5.57
C VAL A 362 -18.37 -56.54 6.71
N ARG A 363 -19.49 -56.73 7.41
CA ARG A 363 -19.84 -55.94 8.58
C ARG A 363 -18.78 -56.04 9.68
N ASP A 364 -18.36 -57.26 10.03
CA ASP A 364 -17.40 -57.45 11.11
C ASP A 364 -16.04 -56.80 10.78
N ARG A 365 -15.61 -56.84 9.51
CA ARG A 365 -14.43 -56.09 9.02
C ARG A 365 -14.57 -54.57 9.15
N LEU A 366 -15.75 -54.01 8.83
CA LEU A 366 -16.01 -52.58 9.00
C LEU A 366 -16.02 -52.18 10.47
N LEU A 367 -16.56 -53.03 11.35
CA LEU A 367 -16.54 -52.80 12.79
C LEU A 367 -15.12 -52.87 13.37
N ASP A 368 -14.29 -53.81 12.90
CA ASP A 368 -12.87 -53.86 13.26
C ASP A 368 -12.14 -52.58 12.80
N SER A 369 -12.40 -52.13 11.57
CA SER A 369 -11.85 -50.87 11.05
C SER A 369 -12.34 -49.65 11.83
N ALA A 370 -13.61 -49.64 12.24
CA ALA A 370 -14.17 -48.57 13.05
C ALA A 370 -13.50 -48.47 14.42
N GLU A 371 -13.27 -49.62 15.08
CA GLU A 371 -12.58 -49.67 16.36
C GLU A 371 -11.12 -49.24 16.22
N GLU A 372 -10.41 -49.71 15.18
CA GLU A 372 -9.04 -49.28 14.89
C GLU A 372 -8.95 -47.76 14.67
N HIS A 373 -9.87 -47.18 13.91
CA HIS A 373 -9.91 -45.73 13.69
C HIS A 373 -10.24 -44.96 14.97
N ALA A 374 -11.22 -45.41 15.76
CA ALA A 374 -11.57 -44.76 17.02
C ALA A 374 -10.41 -44.82 18.02
N GLU A 375 -9.69 -45.95 18.10
CA GLU A 375 -8.49 -46.09 18.92
C GLU A 375 -7.37 -45.16 18.48
N LYS A 376 -7.13 -45.04 17.17
CA LYS A 376 -6.14 -44.08 16.63
C LYS A 376 -6.50 -42.63 16.96
N ALA A 377 -7.79 -42.28 16.91
CA ALA A 377 -8.24 -40.96 17.34
C ALA A 377 -8.00 -40.76 18.85
N ALA A 378 -8.33 -41.75 19.69
CA ALA A 378 -8.14 -41.67 21.14
C ALA A 378 -6.65 -41.68 21.56
N ALA A 379 -5.77 -42.36 20.83
CA ALA A 379 -4.34 -42.40 21.09
C ALA A 379 -3.67 -41.02 20.99
N GLN A 380 -4.28 -40.09 20.26
CA GLN A 380 -3.82 -38.69 20.15
C GLN A 380 -4.36 -37.81 21.29
N GLY A 381 -5.17 -38.36 22.20
CA GLY A 381 -5.65 -37.72 23.42
C GLY A 381 -7.05 -37.10 23.31
N GLY A 382 -7.62 -36.69 24.45
CA GLY A 382 -8.90 -35.97 24.51
C GLY A 382 -10.07 -36.83 25.01
N ALA A 383 -10.79 -36.28 25.99
CA ALA A 383 -11.87 -36.99 26.69
C ALA A 383 -13.01 -37.43 25.77
N VAL A 384 -13.30 -36.68 24.71
CA VAL A 384 -14.34 -36.99 23.73
C VAL A 384 -13.97 -38.22 22.89
N ALA A 385 -12.72 -38.30 22.41
CA ALA A 385 -12.25 -39.42 21.62
C ALA A 385 -12.25 -40.74 22.44
N GLU A 386 -11.76 -40.69 23.68
CA GLU A 386 -11.82 -41.85 24.59
C GLU A 386 -13.25 -42.28 24.91
N ARG A 387 -14.17 -41.31 25.09
CA ARG A 387 -15.60 -41.60 25.31
C ARG A 387 -16.22 -42.27 24.09
N ASN A 388 -15.93 -41.78 22.89
CA ASN A 388 -16.39 -42.36 21.63
C ASN A 388 -15.93 -43.82 21.48
N VAL A 389 -14.67 -44.14 21.83
CA VAL A 389 -14.17 -45.54 21.85
C VAL A 389 -14.93 -46.40 22.85
N ARG A 390 -15.13 -45.92 24.09
CA ARG A 390 -15.90 -46.66 25.11
C ARG A 390 -17.33 -46.94 24.64
N LEU A 391 -17.96 -45.95 24.02
CA LEU A 391 -19.30 -46.04 23.47
C LEU A 391 -19.38 -47.07 22.34
N LEU A 392 -18.40 -47.07 21.42
CA LEU A 392 -18.29 -48.07 20.36
C LEU A 392 -18.13 -49.49 20.91
N ARG A 393 -17.23 -49.70 21.87
CA ARG A 393 -17.01 -51.02 22.49
C ARG A 393 -18.24 -51.52 23.23
N SER A 394 -18.91 -50.65 24.00
CA SER A 394 -20.14 -51.00 24.72
C SER A 394 -21.27 -51.38 23.76
N TRP A 395 -21.45 -50.59 22.70
CA TRP A 395 -22.43 -50.87 21.66
C TRP A 395 -22.11 -52.18 20.94
N ARG A 396 -20.83 -52.39 20.55
CA ARG A 396 -20.33 -53.61 19.90
C ARG A 396 -20.52 -54.87 20.77
N GLY A 397 -20.35 -54.75 22.08
CA GLY A 397 -20.57 -55.85 23.03
C GLY A 397 -22.05 -56.19 23.29
N THR A 398 -22.98 -55.30 22.93
CA THR A 398 -24.42 -55.53 23.06
C THR A 398 -24.90 -56.47 21.94
N LYS A 399 -25.76 -57.44 22.27
CA LYS A 399 -26.35 -58.38 21.29
C LYS A 399 -27.10 -57.62 20.20
N ARG A 400 -27.00 -58.08 18.95
CA ARG A 400 -27.58 -57.39 17.78
C ARG A 400 -29.08 -57.08 17.94
N ASN A 401 -29.86 -57.99 18.50
CA ASN A 401 -31.32 -57.80 18.66
C ASN A 401 -31.68 -56.78 19.75
N ASP A 402 -30.77 -56.54 20.70
CA ASP A 402 -30.98 -55.65 21.85
C ASP A 402 -30.30 -54.28 21.62
N ARG A 403 -29.68 -54.10 20.44
CA ARG A 403 -28.86 -52.95 20.11
C ARG A 403 -29.71 -51.88 19.42
N GLY A 404 -29.70 -50.67 19.97
CA GLY A 404 -30.26 -49.49 19.32
C GLY A 404 -29.32 -48.89 18.26
N PRO A 405 -29.78 -47.88 17.48
CA PRO A 405 -28.97 -47.21 16.47
C PRO A 405 -27.72 -46.56 17.05
N PHE A 406 -26.57 -46.70 16.37
CA PHE A 406 -25.32 -46.08 16.81
C PHE A 406 -25.19 -44.60 16.47
N SER A 407 -25.77 -44.21 15.33
CA SER A 407 -25.74 -42.87 14.75
C SER A 407 -26.03 -41.76 15.76
N ASN A 408 -25.41 -40.60 15.58
CA ASN A 408 -25.72 -39.43 16.41
C ASN A 408 -26.97 -38.73 15.85
N PRO A 409 -28.07 -38.61 16.62
CA PRO A 409 -29.32 -38.09 16.11
C PRO A 409 -29.26 -36.61 15.70
N PHE A 410 -28.28 -35.83 16.19
CA PHE A 410 -28.05 -34.46 15.70
C PHE A 410 -27.50 -34.47 14.26
N LEU A 411 -26.56 -35.36 13.96
CA LEU A 411 -25.99 -35.49 12.62
C LEU A 411 -27.03 -36.04 11.64
N GLU A 412 -27.94 -36.92 12.09
CA GLU A 412 -29.06 -37.43 11.27
C GLU A 412 -30.01 -36.32 10.78
N ILE A 413 -30.16 -35.25 11.55
CA ILE A 413 -30.96 -34.07 11.19
C ILE A 413 -30.11 -32.93 10.59
N GLY A 414 -28.84 -33.20 10.27
CA GLY A 414 -27.92 -32.25 9.64
C GLY A 414 -27.41 -31.15 10.57
N LEU A 415 -27.44 -31.35 11.89
CA LEU A 415 -26.97 -30.40 12.89
C LEU A 415 -25.71 -30.87 13.60
N ASP A 416 -24.93 -29.91 14.09
CA ASP A 416 -23.81 -30.20 14.97
C ASP A 416 -24.29 -30.87 16.28
N HIS A 417 -23.43 -31.72 16.87
CA HIS A 417 -23.74 -32.36 18.14
C HIS A 417 -24.07 -31.31 19.22
N GLY A 418 -25.28 -31.39 19.77
CA GLY A 418 -25.75 -30.49 20.83
C GLY A 418 -26.14 -29.09 20.35
N ALA A 419 -26.35 -28.89 19.05
CA ALA A 419 -26.88 -27.64 18.54
C ALA A 419 -28.25 -27.31 19.15
N GLY A 420 -28.43 -26.03 19.55
CA GLY A 420 -29.75 -25.49 19.89
C GLY A 420 -30.67 -25.44 18.66
N GLY A 421 -31.98 -25.30 18.87
CA GLY A 421 -32.95 -25.18 17.77
C GLY A 421 -33.26 -26.49 17.02
N TRP A 422 -32.78 -27.64 17.51
CA TRP A 422 -33.03 -28.94 16.88
C TRP A 422 -34.53 -29.28 16.73
N GLU A 423 -35.39 -28.81 17.64
CA GLU A 423 -36.84 -28.98 17.54
C GLU A 423 -37.43 -28.29 16.30
N GLU A 424 -36.95 -27.08 15.99
CA GLU A 424 -37.37 -26.32 14.81
C GLU A 424 -36.88 -27.02 13.54
N ARG A 425 -35.62 -27.46 13.53
CA ARG A 425 -35.07 -28.23 12.41
C ARG A 425 -35.84 -29.53 12.16
N CYS A 426 -36.23 -30.26 13.21
CA CYS A 426 -37.09 -31.44 13.09
C CYS A 426 -38.43 -31.08 12.42
N ARG A 427 -39.08 -29.98 12.83
CA ARG A 427 -40.33 -29.53 12.20
C ARG A 427 -40.15 -29.18 10.73
N ASP A 428 -39.03 -28.55 10.37
CA ASP A 428 -38.73 -28.21 8.98
C ASP A 428 -38.50 -29.46 8.12
N ILE A 429 -37.66 -30.40 8.59
CA ILE A 429 -37.44 -31.68 7.89
C ILE A 429 -38.76 -32.47 7.76
N PHE A 430 -39.61 -32.45 8.79
CA PHE A 430 -40.90 -33.14 8.74
C PHE A 430 -41.79 -32.60 7.62
N ARG A 431 -41.78 -31.27 7.39
CA ARG A 431 -42.47 -30.63 6.26
C ARG A 431 -41.80 -30.93 4.92
N GLU A 432 -40.47 -30.90 4.86
CA GLU A 432 -39.69 -31.22 3.65
C GLU A 432 -39.94 -32.66 3.18
N ARG A 433 -40.19 -33.59 4.11
CA ARG A 433 -40.38 -35.03 3.85
C ARG A 433 -41.85 -35.47 3.95
N GLU A 434 -42.78 -34.55 3.77
CA GLU A 434 -44.21 -34.86 3.79
C GLU A 434 -44.56 -35.91 2.72
N GLY A 435 -45.20 -37.00 3.14
CA GLY A 435 -45.55 -38.13 2.27
C GLY A 435 -44.56 -39.29 2.25
N ASP A 436 -43.36 -39.15 2.85
CA ASP A 436 -42.43 -40.26 3.08
C ASP A 436 -42.54 -40.79 4.52
N ALA A 437 -43.40 -41.79 4.70
CA ALA A 437 -43.65 -42.39 6.01
C ALA A 437 -42.39 -43.01 6.65
N ARG A 438 -41.45 -43.51 5.84
CA ARG A 438 -40.21 -44.10 6.35
C ARG A 438 -39.31 -43.01 6.89
N ALA A 439 -39.10 -41.95 6.10
CA ALA A 439 -38.23 -40.86 6.51
C ALA A 439 -38.80 -40.07 7.71
N GLN A 440 -40.11 -39.93 7.80
CA GLN A 440 -40.77 -39.35 8.99
C GLN A 440 -40.63 -40.24 10.23
N SER A 441 -40.70 -41.57 10.08
CA SER A 441 -40.44 -42.50 11.19
C SER A 441 -38.99 -42.43 11.68
N GLU A 442 -38.02 -42.37 10.77
CA GLU A 442 -36.60 -42.20 11.10
C GLU A 442 -36.35 -40.88 11.84
N LEU A 443 -36.99 -39.79 11.39
CA LEU A 443 -36.94 -38.49 12.07
C LEU A 443 -37.53 -38.52 13.48
N ASN A 444 -38.70 -39.14 13.67
CA ASN A 444 -39.34 -39.27 14.98
C ASN A 444 -38.45 -40.07 15.95
N MET A 445 -37.79 -41.13 15.48
CA MET A 445 -36.83 -41.87 16.30
C MET A 445 -35.64 -41.00 16.72
N ALA A 446 -35.08 -40.19 15.81
CA ALA A 446 -34.00 -39.27 16.14
C ALA A 446 -34.45 -38.24 17.20
N GLU A 447 -35.64 -37.68 17.03
CA GLU A 447 -36.27 -36.72 17.95
C GLU A 447 -36.48 -37.32 19.36
N GLU A 448 -37.01 -38.54 19.43
CA GLU A 448 -37.20 -39.27 20.68
C GLU A 448 -35.88 -39.58 21.38
N ARG A 449 -34.83 -39.94 20.63
CA ARG A 449 -33.49 -40.17 21.18
C ARG A 449 -32.92 -38.90 21.79
N ILE A 450 -33.03 -37.75 21.12
CA ILE A 450 -32.56 -36.46 21.66
C ILE A 450 -33.32 -36.10 22.95
N ARG A 451 -34.65 -36.24 22.97
CA ARG A 451 -35.46 -36.00 24.18
C ARG A 451 -35.19 -37.00 25.30
N GLY A 452 -34.90 -38.25 24.96
CA GLY A 452 -34.54 -39.29 25.91
C GLY A 452 -33.23 -38.97 26.60
N ALA A 453 -32.22 -38.56 25.83
CA ALA A 453 -30.92 -38.15 26.34
C ALA A 453 -31.01 -36.91 27.25
N LEU A 454 -31.85 -35.92 26.92
CA LEU A 454 -32.10 -34.74 27.78
C LEU A 454 -32.68 -35.10 29.16
N ARG A 455 -33.42 -36.20 29.27
CA ARG A 455 -34.02 -36.66 30.52
C ARG A 455 -33.06 -37.51 31.36
N GLY A 456 -31.99 -38.03 30.78
CA GLY A 456 -31.02 -38.91 31.45
C GLY A 456 -29.86 -38.14 32.09
N GLU A 457 -29.25 -38.72 33.14
CA GLU A 457 -28.13 -38.12 33.88
C GLU A 457 -26.87 -37.90 33.01
N ALA A 458 -26.66 -38.74 32.00
CA ALA A 458 -25.52 -38.64 31.08
C ALA A 458 -25.70 -37.57 29.98
N GLY A 459 -26.88 -36.93 29.89
CA GLY A 459 -27.21 -35.96 28.85
C GLY A 459 -26.96 -36.50 27.44
N TRP A 460 -26.46 -35.65 26.55
CA TRP A 460 -26.06 -36.02 25.18
C TRP A 460 -24.74 -36.80 25.09
N GLY A 461 -24.04 -37.02 26.21
CA GLY A 461 -22.79 -37.78 26.27
C GLY A 461 -22.95 -39.26 25.89
N VAL A 462 -24.19 -39.73 25.73
CA VAL A 462 -24.58 -41.07 25.26
C VAL A 462 -24.50 -41.24 23.74
N PHE A 463 -24.20 -40.18 22.97
CA PHE A 463 -24.04 -40.24 21.53
C PHE A 463 -22.58 -40.14 21.11
N TYR A 464 -22.26 -40.73 19.96
CA TYR A 464 -20.96 -40.54 19.32
C TYR A 464 -20.80 -39.08 18.87
N GLN A 465 -19.81 -38.38 19.41
CA GLN A 465 -19.67 -36.94 19.16
C GLN A 465 -18.73 -36.67 17.99
N LEU A 466 -19.21 -35.88 17.02
CA LEU A 466 -18.44 -35.22 15.97
C LEU A 466 -18.90 -33.75 15.85
N PRO A 467 -17.99 -32.79 15.66
CA PRO A 467 -16.53 -32.94 15.71
C PRO A 467 -16.01 -33.27 17.13
N LEU A 468 -14.78 -33.78 17.26
CA LEU A 468 -14.17 -33.95 18.58
C LEU A 468 -13.83 -32.58 19.20
N ASP A 469 -13.31 -31.68 18.38
CA ASP A 469 -13.03 -30.28 18.70
C ASP A 469 -13.47 -29.38 17.54
N ARG A 470 -14.46 -28.52 17.80
CA ARG A 470 -15.04 -27.62 16.80
C ARG A 470 -14.02 -26.61 16.27
N SER A 471 -13.07 -26.16 17.09
CA SER A 471 -12.11 -25.13 16.70
C SER A 471 -11.16 -25.58 15.58
N ARG A 472 -11.05 -26.89 15.32
CA ARG A 472 -10.20 -27.45 14.26
C ARG A 472 -10.79 -27.34 12.86
N TYR A 473 -12.08 -27.00 12.78
CA TYR A 473 -12.79 -26.82 11.52
C TYR A 473 -12.77 -25.35 11.07
N ASP A 474 -12.47 -24.44 11.99
CA ASP A 474 -12.46 -23.00 11.73
C ASP A 474 -11.33 -22.63 10.77
N LEU A 475 -11.65 -21.81 9.77
CA LEU A 475 -10.66 -21.24 8.87
C LEU A 475 -9.87 -20.16 9.62
N PRO A 476 -8.55 -20.04 9.40
CA PRO A 476 -7.76 -18.99 10.02
C PRO A 476 -8.30 -17.59 9.67
N SER A 477 -8.40 -16.72 10.67
CA SER A 477 -8.81 -15.32 10.52
C SER A 477 -7.60 -14.38 10.43
N GLU A 478 -6.51 -14.83 9.79
CA GLU A 478 -5.30 -14.03 9.60
C GLU A 478 -5.49 -12.99 8.50
N VAL A 479 -4.75 -11.88 8.55
CA VAL A 479 -4.78 -10.87 7.48
C VAL A 479 -4.00 -11.38 6.27
N PRO A 480 -4.55 -11.34 5.03
CA PRO A 480 -3.84 -11.80 3.84
C PRO A 480 -2.60 -10.97 3.56
N ARG A 481 -1.49 -11.60 3.17
CA ARG A 481 -0.26 -10.89 2.80
C ARG A 481 -0.26 -10.46 1.35
N GLN A 482 -0.82 -11.27 0.46
CA GLN A 482 -0.73 -11.06 -0.99
C GLN A 482 -1.72 -10.01 -1.50
N LEU A 483 -2.93 -9.95 -0.93
CA LEU A 483 -3.97 -9.02 -1.36
C LEU A 483 -3.87 -7.63 -0.71
N VAL A 484 -3.07 -7.47 0.35
CA VAL A 484 -2.89 -6.17 1.00
C VAL A 484 -2.07 -5.23 0.10
N PRO A 485 -2.62 -4.07 -0.29
CA PRO A 485 -1.86 -3.05 -0.98
C PRO A 485 -0.61 -2.58 -0.21
N PRO A 486 0.47 -2.21 -0.92
CA PRO A 486 1.61 -1.55 -0.29
C PRO A 486 1.17 -0.21 0.32
N VAL A 487 2.00 0.33 1.21
CA VAL A 487 1.75 1.68 1.73
C VAL A 487 1.94 2.69 0.60
N GLU A 488 0.88 3.45 0.30
CA GLU A 488 0.95 4.51 -0.71
C GLU A 488 1.74 5.71 -0.17
N ALA A 489 2.19 6.58 -1.07
CA ALA A 489 2.75 7.87 -0.68
C ALA A 489 1.64 8.82 -0.21
N LEU A 490 1.96 9.72 0.71
CA LEU A 490 1.03 10.81 1.04
C LEU A 490 0.77 11.66 -0.22
N PRO A 491 -0.51 11.93 -0.57
CA PRO A 491 -0.84 12.79 -1.70
C PRO A 491 -0.26 14.19 -1.57
N ARG A 492 -0.01 14.83 -2.72
CA ARG A 492 0.38 16.24 -2.80
C ARG A 492 -0.65 17.13 -2.09
N ARG A 493 -0.17 18.12 -1.33
CA ARG A 493 -0.99 19.12 -0.61
C ARG A 493 -0.77 20.54 -1.10
N THR A 494 0.37 20.79 -1.74
CA THR A 494 0.63 22.07 -2.38
C THR A 494 -0.08 22.15 -3.72
N GLN A 495 -0.39 23.37 -4.15
CA GLN A 495 -0.77 23.62 -5.54
C GLN A 495 0.48 23.53 -6.43
N VAL A 496 0.27 23.44 -7.75
CA VAL A 496 1.34 23.58 -8.75
C VAL A 496 2.07 24.91 -8.51
N THR A 497 3.40 24.92 -8.68
CA THR A 497 4.23 26.11 -8.45
C THR A 497 3.63 27.35 -9.12
N SER A 498 3.40 28.38 -8.32
CA SER A 498 2.81 29.63 -8.76
C SER A 498 3.83 30.54 -9.47
N GLY A 499 3.33 31.50 -10.26
CA GLY A 499 4.20 32.51 -10.89
C GLY A 499 4.97 33.36 -9.88
N GLY A 500 4.39 33.63 -8.71
CA GLY A 500 5.07 34.37 -7.63
C GLY A 500 6.25 33.61 -7.04
N GLU A 501 6.10 32.30 -6.81
CA GLU A 501 7.20 31.44 -6.35
C GLU A 501 8.30 31.33 -7.40
N LEU A 502 7.95 31.23 -8.68
CA LEU A 502 8.93 31.28 -9.77
C LEU A 502 9.69 32.61 -9.83
N GLU A 503 9.00 33.75 -9.65
CA GLU A 503 9.65 35.07 -9.59
C GLU A 503 10.56 35.22 -8.37
N ALA A 504 10.20 34.65 -7.21
CA ALA A 504 11.06 34.66 -6.02
C ALA A 504 12.35 33.86 -6.26
N ILE A 505 12.26 32.67 -6.88
CA ILE A 505 13.43 31.87 -7.25
C ILE A 505 14.27 32.62 -8.30
N ARG A 506 13.62 33.23 -9.28
CA ARG A 506 14.27 34.05 -10.32
C ARG A 506 15.02 35.25 -9.71
N ALA A 507 14.43 35.92 -8.73
CA ALA A 507 15.03 37.03 -8.01
C ALA A 507 16.30 36.59 -7.27
N ARG A 508 16.25 35.44 -6.60
CA ARG A 508 17.42 34.86 -5.92
C ARG A 508 18.52 34.45 -6.91
N ALA A 509 18.15 33.86 -8.05
CA ALA A 509 19.09 33.56 -9.14
C ALA A 509 19.74 34.83 -9.73
N ALA A 510 19.05 35.97 -9.67
CA ALA A 510 19.58 37.26 -10.12
C ALA A 510 20.73 37.74 -9.22
N VAL A 511 20.70 37.43 -7.92
CA VAL A 511 21.79 37.74 -6.98
C VAL A 511 23.03 36.89 -7.29
N GLU A 512 22.88 35.60 -7.62
CA GLU A 512 23.99 34.75 -8.04
C GLU A 512 24.67 35.27 -9.31
N LEU A 513 23.90 35.92 -10.20
CA LEU A 513 24.43 36.52 -11.41
C LEU A 513 25.40 37.68 -11.14
N LEU A 514 25.35 38.28 -9.95
CA LEU A 514 26.27 39.35 -9.57
C LEU A 514 27.72 38.87 -9.57
N ASP A 515 27.99 37.59 -9.33
CA ASP A 515 29.35 37.02 -9.37
C ASP A 515 29.99 37.07 -10.76
N GLU A 516 29.17 37.30 -11.79
CA GLU A 516 29.56 37.30 -13.20
C GLU A 516 29.69 38.73 -13.76
N PHE A 517 29.62 39.73 -12.88
CA PHE A 517 30.01 41.10 -13.18
C PHE A 517 31.48 41.15 -13.57
N ARG A 518 31.79 41.94 -14.58
CA ARG A 518 33.17 42.16 -15.00
C ARG A 518 33.90 42.98 -13.94
N THR A 519 35.11 42.56 -13.61
CA THR A 519 36.05 43.35 -12.80
C THR A 519 36.77 44.42 -13.62
N THR A 520 36.67 44.36 -14.95
CA THR A 520 37.31 45.30 -15.87
C THR A 520 36.32 45.79 -16.94
N VAL A 521 36.56 47.00 -17.42
CA VAL A 521 35.72 47.67 -18.41
C VAL A 521 35.60 46.82 -19.70
N PRO A 522 34.40 46.69 -20.29
CA PRO A 522 34.25 46.02 -21.58
C PRO A 522 35.12 46.66 -22.67
N ARG A 523 35.80 45.85 -23.49
CA ARG A 523 36.47 46.34 -24.70
C ARG A 523 35.42 46.82 -25.68
N VAL A 524 35.18 48.13 -25.70
CA VAL A 524 34.37 48.78 -26.71
C VAL A 524 35.28 49.05 -27.91
N ASP A 525 35.19 48.20 -28.94
CA ASP A 525 35.95 48.41 -30.18
C ASP A 525 35.66 49.82 -30.72
N ARG A 526 36.73 50.58 -30.95
CA ARG A 526 36.67 51.98 -31.40
C ARG A 526 36.05 52.18 -32.80
N HIS A 527 35.65 51.09 -33.48
CA HIS A 527 35.22 51.10 -34.88
C HIS A 527 33.92 50.34 -35.18
N THR A 528 32.98 50.25 -34.25
CA THR A 528 31.58 49.96 -34.63
C THR A 528 30.86 51.28 -34.91
N SER A 529 30.92 51.68 -36.18
CA SER A 529 30.00 52.66 -36.75
C SER A 529 28.60 52.03 -36.74
N THR A 530 27.66 52.76 -36.15
CA THR A 530 26.23 52.46 -36.09
C THR A 530 25.65 52.15 -37.46
N HIS A 531 24.85 51.08 -37.54
CA HIS A 531 23.70 50.98 -38.43
C HIS A 531 22.46 50.66 -37.60
#